data_AF-A0A7X9Q311-F1
#
_entry.id   AF-A0A7X9Q311-F1
#
_cell.length_a   1.000
_cell.length_b   1.000
_cell.length_c   1.000
_cell.angle_alpha   90.00
_cell.angle_beta   90.00
_cell.angle_gamma   90.00
#
_symmetry.space_group_name_H-M   'P 1'
#
loop_
_entity.id
_entity.type
_entity.pdbx_description
1 polymer ?
#
loop_
_entity_poly.entity_id
_entity_poly.type
_entity_poly.pdbx_seq_one_letter_code
_entity_poly.pdbx_strand_id
1 'polypeptide(L)' 'MSIKRLNHAVLYVADAKLSAAFYTDVLGFAVAASMGDQAFFLRADGSDNDHDL' A
#
# COMPACT_ATOMS: atom_id res chain seq x y z
N MET A 1 -11.61 3.55 24.66
CA MET A 1 -10.75 3.73 23.48
C MET A 1 -11.66 4.10 22.32
N SER A 2 -11.47 5.26 21.68
CA SER A 2 -12.26 5.65 20.50
C SER A 2 -11.47 5.38 19.22
N ILE A 3 -12.19 5.04 18.16
CA ILE A 3 -11.63 4.95 16.80
C ILE A 3 -11.27 6.37 16.36
N LYS A 4 -10.05 6.55 15.83
CA LYS A 4 -9.54 7.87 15.39
C LYS A 4 -9.65 8.08 13.88
N ARG A 5 -9.20 7.10 13.10
CA ARG A 5 -9.16 7.13 11.63
C ARG A 5 -9.00 5.72 11.07
N LEU A 6 -9.22 5.57 9.77
CA LEU A 6 -8.74 4.40 9.02
C LEU A 6 -7.20 4.43 9.01
N ASN A 7 -6.57 3.27 9.18
CA ASN A 7 -5.12 3.15 9.22
C ASN A 7 -4.55 2.62 7.90
N HIS A 8 -4.97 1.43 7.46
CA HIS A 8 -4.62 0.86 6.15
C HIS A 8 -5.77 -0.02 5.64
N ALA A 9 -5.72 -0.39 4.35
CA ALA A 9 -6.65 -1.31 3.73
C ALA A 9 -5.90 -2.36 2.91
N VAL A 10 -6.24 -3.64 3.08
CA VAL A 10 -5.63 -4.74 2.32
C VAL A 10 -6.49 -5.08 1.11
N LEU A 11 -5.87 -5.12 -0.07
CA LEU A 11 -6.55 -5.42 -1.32
C LEU A 11 -6.09 -6.78 -1.89
N TYR A 12 -7.03 -7.70 -2.07
CA TYR A 12 -6.78 -8.92 -2.83
C TYR A 12 -6.98 -8.62 -4.32
N VAL A 13 -5.89 -8.68 -5.07
CA VAL A 13 -5.84 -8.34 -6.49
C VAL A 13 -5.44 -9.55 -7.33
N ALA A 14 -5.76 -9.52 -8.62
CA ALA A 14 -5.43 -10.61 -9.53
C ALA A 14 -3.91 -10.71 -9.80
N ASP A 15 -3.21 -9.57 -9.83
CA ASP A 15 -1.75 -9.49 -9.99
C ASP A 15 -1.20 -8.39 -9.08
N ALA A 16 -0.41 -8.80 -8.08
CA ALA A 16 0.14 -7.90 -7.08
C ALA A 16 1.20 -6.96 -7.65
N LYS A 17 2.01 -7.43 -8.61
CA LYS A 17 3.10 -6.65 -9.19
C LYS A 17 2.57 -5.58 -10.14
N LEU A 18 1.59 -5.95 -10.97
CA LEU A 18 0.90 -5.00 -11.85
C LEU A 18 0.16 -3.94 -11.03
N SER A 19 -0.51 -4.36 -9.96
CA SER A 19 -1.21 -3.42 -9.07
C SER A 19 -0.23 -2.48 -8.36
N ALA A 20 0.88 -3.01 -7.82
CA ALA A 20 1.92 -2.19 -7.20
C ALA A 20 2.46 -1.14 -8.17
N ALA A 21 2.78 -1.52 -9.41
CA ALA A 21 3.23 -0.58 -10.44
C ALA A 21 2.20 0.53 -10.72
N PHE A 22 0.90 0.23 -10.74
CA PHE A 22 -0.13 1.25 -10.87
C PHE A 22 -0.10 2.24 -9.68
N TYR A 23 -0.09 1.73 -8.46
CA TYR A 23 -0.09 2.58 -7.26
C TYR A 23 1.20 3.40 -7.13
N THR A 24 2.36 2.88 -7.56
CA THR A 24 3.62 3.63 -7.54
C THR A 24 3.71 4.63 -8.68
N ASP A 25 3.49 4.19 -9.91
CA ASP A 25 3.85 4.96 -11.11
C ASP A 25 2.77 5.98 -11.49
N VAL A 26 1.50 5.66 -11.18
CA VAL A 26 0.37 6.53 -11.49
C VAL A 26 -0.05 7.36 -10.27
N LEU A 27 -0.08 6.74 -9.09
CA LEU A 27 -0.58 7.39 -7.87
C LEU A 27 0.53 7.88 -6.92
N GLY A 28 1.79 7.60 -7.21
CA GLY A 28 2.93 8.13 -6.45
C GLY A 28 3.15 7.50 -5.08
N PHE A 29 2.61 6.30 -4.82
CA PHE A 29 2.90 5.56 -3.60
C PHE A 29 4.35 5.05 -3.62
N ALA A 30 4.92 4.84 -2.45
CA ALA A 30 6.22 4.19 -2.30
C ALA A 30 6.04 2.75 -1.78
N VAL A 31 6.83 1.81 -2.28
CA VAL A 31 6.92 0.46 -1.70
C VAL A 31 7.66 0.53 -0.37
N ALA A 32 6.94 0.34 0.73
CA ALA A 32 7.51 0.31 2.07
C ALA A 32 8.12 -1.07 2.40
N ALA A 33 7.44 -2.13 1.96
CA ALA A 33 7.90 -3.50 2.09
C ALA A 33 7.31 -4.41 0.99
N SER A 34 7.88 -5.60 0.82
CA SER A 34 7.35 -6.62 -0.08
C SER A 34 7.57 -8.03 0.48
N MET A 35 6.71 -8.96 0.08
CA MET A 35 6.86 -10.39 0.35
C MET A 35 7.03 -11.13 -0.98
N GLY A 36 8.22 -10.98 -1.57
CA GLY A 36 8.46 -11.38 -2.96
C GLY A 36 7.48 -10.69 -3.90
N ASP A 37 6.97 -11.43 -4.88
CA ASP A 37 5.97 -10.92 -5.84
C ASP A 37 4.51 -11.18 -5.40
N GLN A 38 4.29 -11.70 -4.18
CA GLN A 38 2.94 -12.05 -3.71
C GLN A 38 2.20 -10.89 -3.05
N ALA A 39 2.91 -9.97 -2.40
CA ALA A 39 2.32 -8.84 -1.70
C ALA A 39 3.29 -7.65 -1.65
N PHE A 40 2.73 -6.45 -1.79
CA PHE A 40 3.44 -5.18 -1.71
C PHE A 40 2.72 -4.29 -0.72
N PHE A 41 3.46 -3.76 0.25
CA PHE A 41 2.96 -2.84 1.25
C PHE A 41 3.35 -1.44 0.80
N LEU A 42 2.37 -0.58 0.55
CA LEU A 42 2.54 0.71 -0.11
C LEU A 42 2.17 1.83 0.85
N ARG A 43 2.98 2.89 0.84
CA ARG A 43 2.76 4.09 1.63
C ARG A 43 2.51 5.29 0.73
N ALA A 44 1.45 6.03 1.02
CA ALA A 44 1.13 7.29 0.35
C ALA A 44 2.12 8.39 0.77
N ASP A 45 2.31 9.38 -0.10
CA ASP A 45 3.15 10.53 0.22
C ASP A 45 2.62 11.28 1.46
N GLY A 46 3.53 11.65 2.36
CA GLY A 46 3.21 12.32 3.63
C GLY A 46 2.48 11.46 4.68
N SER A 47 2.24 10.16 4.44
CA SER A 47 1.61 9.28 5.44
C SER A 47 2.52 9.02 6.63
N ASP A 48 1.95 9.09 7.83
CA ASP A 48 2.59 8.71 9.10
C ASP A 48 2.43 7.21 9.41
N ASN A 49 1.75 6.46 8.54
CA ASN A 49 1.57 5.03 8.67
C ASN A 49 2.83 4.27 8.25
N ASP A 50 2.96 3.04 8.76
CA ASP A 50 3.96 2.08 8.25
C ASP A 50 3.70 1.79 6.76
N HIS A 51 2.42 1.56 6.42
CA HIS A 51 1.87 1.46 5.07
C HIS A 51 0.36 1.78 5.08
N ASP A 52 -0.18 2.14 3.93
CA ASP A 52 -1.60 2.47 3.72
C ASP A 52 -2.34 1.40 2.92
N LEU A 53 -1.64 0.69 2.02
CA LEU A 53 -2.15 -0.41 1.18
C LEU A 53 -1.26 -1.66 1.28
#